data_AF-A0A2V6HWW8-F1
#
_entry.id   AF-A0A2V6HWW8-F1
#
_cell.length_a   1.000
_cell.length_b   1.000
_cell.length_c   1.000
_cell.angle_alpha   90.00
_cell.angle_beta   90.00
_cell.angle_gamma   90.00
#
_symmetry.space_group_name_H-M   'P 1'
#
loop_
_entity.id
_entity.type
_entity.pdbx_description
1 polymer ?
#
loop_
_entity_poly.entity_id
_entity_poly.type
_entity_poly.pdbx_seq_one_letter_code
_entity_poly.pdbx_strand_id
1 'polypeptide(L)'
;MSLNAEQLSNDMLAAVKPVLQAHWSRAAPYATAEAQKLAICAVQIEAGYKSGELTAEEAGILRDMQASASRATLTTIETIGLIAAQDAINAALKVLSAAVNKAVGIAIL
;
A
#
# COMPACT_ATOMS: atom_id res chain seq x y z
N MET A 1 9.20 2.04 17.68
CA MET A 1 7.79 1.65 17.51
C MET A 1 7.70 0.73 16.31
N SER A 2 6.93 -0.34 16.39
CA SER A 2 6.62 -1.20 15.25
C SER A 2 5.33 -0.72 14.60
N LEU A 3 5.25 -0.82 13.27
CA LEU A 3 4.04 -0.53 12.51
C LEU A 3 2.92 -1.50 12.90
N ASN A 4 1.70 -0.98 12.98
CA ASN A 4 0.50 -1.79 13.17
C ASN A 4 -0.17 -1.97 11.80
N ALA A 5 -0.19 -3.21 11.30
CA ALA A 5 -0.75 -3.53 9.99
C ALA A 5 -2.24 -3.20 9.87
N GLU A 6 -3.02 -3.42 10.94
CA GLU A 6 -4.46 -3.17 10.93
C GLU A 6 -4.74 -1.66 10.80
N GLN A 7 -4.11 -0.85 11.66
CA GLN A 7 -4.24 0.62 11.59
C GLN A 7 -3.80 1.14 10.23
N LEU A 8 -2.64 0.67 9.75
CA LEU A 8 -2.09 1.11 8.48
C LEU A 8 -3.00 0.72 7.30
N SER A 9 -3.59 -0.47 7.33
CA SER A 9 -4.57 -0.89 6.31
C SER A 9 -5.80 0.00 6.30
N ASN A 10 -6.30 0.41 7.47
CA ASN A 10 -7.44 1.33 7.59
C ASN A 10 -7.10 2.72 7.05
N ASP A 11 -5.90 3.23 7.35
CA ASP A 11 -5.43 4.52 6.86
C ASP A 11 -5.26 4.51 5.32
N MET A 12 -4.72 3.43 4.76
CA MET A 12 -4.64 3.24 3.31
C MET A 12 -6.03 3.17 2.68
N LEU A 13 -6.96 2.43 3.28
CA LEU A 13 -8.33 2.31 2.78
C LEU A 13 -9.06 3.65 2.79
N ALA A 14 -8.84 4.46 3.83
CA ALA A 14 -9.36 5.82 3.92
C ALA A 14 -8.80 6.73 2.81
N ALA A 15 -7.55 6.53 2.39
CA ALA A 15 -6.95 7.26 1.27
C ALA A 15 -7.43 6.78 -0.11
N VAL A 16 -7.72 5.47 -0.25
CA VAL A 16 -8.21 4.85 -1.50
C VAL A 16 -9.67 5.17 -1.77
N LYS A 17 -10.51 5.20 -0.74
CA LYS A 17 -11.96 5.32 -0.86
C LYS A 17 -12.45 6.55 -1.66
N PRO A 18 -11.89 7.76 -1.48
CA PRO A 18 -12.27 8.93 -2.29
C PRO A 18 -11.97 8.74 -3.77
N VAL A 19 -10.85 8.07 -4.10
CA VAL A 19 -10.42 7.83 -5.48
C VAL A 19 -11.37 6.86 -6.20
N LEU A 20 -11.83 5.84 -5.48
CA LEU A 20 -12.71 4.80 -6.03
C LEU A 20 -14.19 5.04 -5.69
N GLN A 21 -14.58 6.24 -5.27
CA GLN A 21 -15.93 6.51 -4.73
C GLN A 21 -17.04 6.08 -5.71
N ALA A 22 -16.86 6.34 -7.01
CA ALA A 22 -17.82 5.97 -8.06
C ALA A 22 -18.01 4.45 -8.22
N HIS A 23 -17.05 3.63 -7.80
CA HIS A 23 -17.05 2.18 -7.96
C HIS A 23 -16.95 1.45 -6.61
N TRP A 24 -17.16 2.16 -5.50
CA TRP A 24 -16.82 1.67 -4.16
C TRP A 24 -17.56 0.38 -3.78
N SER A 25 -18.83 0.22 -4.19
CA SER A 25 -19.61 -1.00 -3.89
C SER A 25 -18.94 -2.28 -4.40
N ARG A 26 -18.25 -2.21 -5.54
CA ARG A 26 -17.54 -3.33 -6.15
C ARG A 26 -16.05 -3.33 -5.83
N ALA A 27 -15.46 -2.15 -5.62
CA ALA A 27 -14.06 -1.98 -5.28
C ALA A 27 -13.73 -2.31 -3.81
N ALA A 28 -14.64 -2.06 -2.87
CA ALA A 28 -14.39 -2.16 -1.43
C ALA A 28 -13.74 -3.48 -0.97
N PRO A 29 -14.22 -4.69 -1.36
CA PRO A 29 -13.59 -5.92 -0.91
C PRO A 29 -12.16 -6.08 -1.44
N TYR A 30 -11.91 -5.67 -2.69
CA TYR A 30 -10.57 -5.73 -3.29
C TYR A 30 -9.65 -4.66 -2.71
N ALA A 31 -10.11 -3.42 -2.58
CA ALA A 31 -9.38 -2.33 -1.97
C ALA A 31 -8.99 -2.64 -0.52
N THR A 32 -9.89 -3.27 0.25
CA THR A 32 -9.59 -3.74 1.62
C THR A 32 -8.51 -4.81 1.61
N ALA A 33 -8.64 -5.84 0.78
CA ALA A 33 -7.65 -6.92 0.70
C ALA A 33 -6.28 -6.41 0.25
N GLU A 34 -6.23 -5.52 -0.74
CA GLU A 34 -4.98 -4.93 -1.22
C GLU A 34 -4.35 -3.98 -0.19
N ALA A 35 -5.14 -3.18 0.52
CA ALA A 35 -4.65 -2.36 1.64
C ALA A 35 -4.05 -3.21 2.77
N GLN A 36 -4.66 -4.34 3.10
CA GLN A 36 -4.12 -5.28 4.09
C GLN A 36 -2.79 -5.89 3.64
N LYS A 37 -2.68 -6.34 2.39
CA LYS A 37 -1.42 -6.87 1.82
C LYS A 37 -0.31 -5.82 1.85
N LEU A 38 -0.61 -4.59 1.42
CA LEU A 38 0.35 -3.48 1.44
C LEU A 38 0.77 -3.11 2.87
N ALA A 39 -0.15 -3.16 3.82
CA ALA A 39 0.17 -2.90 5.22
C ALA A 39 1.06 -4.00 5.83
N ILE A 40 0.82 -5.27 5.52
CA ILE A 40 1.70 -6.38 5.92
C ILE A 40 3.09 -6.20 5.29
N CYS A 41 3.16 -5.85 4.01
CA CYS A 41 4.41 -5.56 3.33
C CYS A 41 5.18 -4.42 4.02
N ALA A 42 4.51 -3.37 4.45
CA ALA A 42 5.12 -2.27 5.19
C ALA A 42 5.75 -2.72 6.52
N VAL A 43 5.06 -3.58 7.28
CA VAL A 43 5.59 -4.17 8.52
C VAL A 43 6.81 -5.05 8.25
N GLN A 44 6.78 -5.84 7.17
CA GLN A 44 7.91 -6.67 6.75
C GLN A 44 9.11 -5.81 6.34
N ILE A 45 8.88 -4.75 5.57
CA ILE A 45 9.93 -3.79 5.17
C ILE A 45 10.54 -3.13 6.40
N GLU A 46 9.73 -2.67 7.35
CA GLU A 46 10.21 -2.05 8.58
C GLU A 46 11.09 -3.01 9.38
N ALA A 47 10.61 -4.25 9.58
CA ALA A 47 11.33 -5.26 10.35
C ALA A 47 12.65 -5.64 9.66
N GLY A 48 12.61 -5.96 8.37
CA GLY A 48 13.78 -6.35 7.58
C GLY A 48 14.81 -5.22 7.46
N TYR A 49 14.36 -3.97 7.35
CA TYR A 49 15.28 -2.82 7.34
C TYR A 49 15.95 -2.62 8.70
N LYS A 50 15.19 -2.76 9.81
CA LYS A 50 15.74 -2.62 11.17
C LYS A 50 16.67 -3.77 11.55
N SER A 51 16.46 -4.97 11.02
CA SER A 51 17.37 -6.12 11.22
C SER A 51 18.61 -6.07 10.32
N GLY A 52 18.62 -5.21 9.30
CA GLY A 52 19.67 -5.16 8.28
C GLY A 52 19.57 -6.25 7.20
N GLU A 53 18.46 -7.00 7.18
CA GLU A 53 18.17 -8.03 6.17
C GLU A 53 17.70 -7.43 4.84
N LEU A 54 17.19 -6.19 4.86
CA LEU A 54 16.79 -5.44 3.67
C LEU A 54 17.56 -4.12 3.59
N THR A 55 18.14 -3.87 2.43
CA THR A 55 18.62 -2.54 2.04
C THR A 55 17.47 -1.62 1.66
N ALA A 56 17.77 -0.33 1.57
CA ALA A 56 16.83 0.69 1.10
C ALA A 56 16.29 0.39 -0.31
N GLU A 57 17.18 -0.05 -1.20
CA GLU A 57 16.85 -0.36 -2.59
C GLU A 57 15.94 -1.59 -2.67
N GLU A 58 16.26 -2.66 -1.94
CA GLU A 58 15.42 -3.87 -1.88
C GLU A 58 14.04 -3.60 -1.29
N ALA A 59 13.96 -2.76 -0.25
CA ALA A 59 12.69 -2.30 0.30
C ALA A 59 11.84 -1.55 -0.74
N GLY A 60 12.47 -0.68 -1.54
CA GLY A 60 11.83 0.03 -2.65
C GLY A 60 11.28 -0.92 -3.71
N ILE A 61 12.09 -1.89 -4.14
CA ILE A 61 11.68 -2.92 -5.12
C ILE A 61 10.51 -3.74 -4.60
N LEU A 62 10.56 -4.18 -3.33
CA LEU A 62 9.48 -4.96 -2.72
C LEU A 62 8.16 -4.16 -2.67
N ARG A 63 8.24 -2.88 -2.29
CA ARG A 63 7.09 -1.96 -2.31
C ARG A 63 6.49 -1.85 -3.71
N ASP A 64 7.32 -1.62 -4.71
CA ASP A 64 6.87 -1.40 -6.09
C ASP A 64 6.27 -2.65 -6.72
N MET A 65 6.82 -3.83 -6.40
CA MET A 65 6.27 -5.11 -6.81
C MET A 65 4.87 -5.33 -6.25
N GLN A 66 4.67 -5.07 -4.95
CA GLN A 66 3.35 -5.20 -4.32
C GLN A 66 2.36 -4.17 -4.86
N ALA A 67 2.80 -2.93 -5.08
CA ALA A 67 1.96 -1.91 -5.70
C ALA A 67 1.49 -2.32 -7.11
N SER A 68 2.39 -2.91 -7.90
CA SER A 68 2.05 -3.40 -9.24
C SER A 68 1.03 -4.52 -9.21
N ALA A 69 1.20 -5.47 -8.28
CA ALA A 69 0.22 -6.54 -8.07
C ALA A 69 -1.15 -5.99 -7.65
N SER A 70 -1.19 -5.05 -6.70
CA SER A 70 -2.44 -4.44 -6.22
C SER A 70 -3.16 -3.66 -7.31
N ARG A 71 -2.44 -2.95 -8.19
CA ARG A 71 -3.04 -2.29 -9.37
C ARG A 71 -3.68 -3.31 -10.29
N ALA A 72 -2.95 -4.39 -10.60
CA ALA A 72 -3.48 -5.45 -11.46
C ALA A 72 -4.79 -6.02 -10.87
N THR A 73 -4.83 -6.29 -9.56
CA THR A 73 -6.06 -6.72 -8.87
C THR A 73 -7.20 -5.72 -9.07
N LEU A 74 -6.99 -4.43 -8.81
CA LEU A 74 -8.05 -3.42 -8.95
C LEU A 74 -8.54 -3.30 -10.40
N THR A 75 -7.67 -3.44 -11.39
CA THR A 75 -8.07 -3.41 -12.81
C THR A 75 -8.86 -4.62 -13.27
N THR A 76 -8.88 -5.73 -12.51
CA THR A 76 -9.76 -6.88 -12.83
C THR A 76 -11.24 -6.54 -12.67
N ILE A 77 -11.55 -5.46 -11.97
CA ILE A 77 -12.91 -4.96 -11.86
C ILE A 77 -13.20 -4.14 -13.12
N GLU A 78 -14.01 -4.68 -14.02
CA GLU A 78 -14.32 -4.07 -15.35
C GLU A 78 -14.68 -2.57 -15.30
N THR A 79 -15.26 -2.12 -14.19
CA THR A 79 -15.66 -0.71 -14.02
C THR A 79 -14.54 0.20 -13.51
N ILE A 80 -13.47 -0.35 -12.94
CA ILE A 80 -12.32 0.43 -12.46
C ILE A 80 -11.33 0.56 -13.61
N GLY A 81 -11.36 1.73 -14.26
CA GLY A 81 -10.37 2.06 -15.28
C GLY A 81 -8.94 2.06 -14.73
N LEU A 82 -7.96 1.81 -15.61
CA LEU A 82 -6.52 1.74 -15.27
C LEU A 82 -6.03 2.96 -14.47
N ILE A 83 -6.49 4.16 -14.83
CA ILE A 83 -6.13 5.41 -14.16
C ILE A 83 -6.64 5.42 -12.71
N ALA A 84 -7.90 5.05 -12.49
CA ALA A 84 -8.49 5.01 -11.15
C ALA A 84 -7.80 3.97 -10.26
N ALA A 85 -7.43 2.81 -10.81
CA ALA A 85 -6.63 1.81 -10.11
C ALA A 85 -5.24 2.34 -9.74
N GLN A 86 -4.57 3.05 -10.66
CA GLN A 86 -3.28 3.66 -10.41
C GLN A 86 -3.35 4.72 -9.31
N ASP A 87 -4.32 5.63 -9.38
CA ASP A 87 -4.51 6.70 -8.40
C ASP A 87 -4.84 6.15 -7.01
N ALA A 88 -5.65 5.08 -6.95
CA ALA A 88 -5.97 4.40 -5.71
C ALA A 88 -4.71 3.83 -5.05
N ILE A 89 -3.90 3.09 -5.79
CA ILE A 89 -2.66 2.52 -5.26
C ILE A 89 -1.65 3.62 -4.91
N ASN A 90 -1.57 4.70 -5.68
CA ASN A 90 -0.73 5.85 -5.34
C ASN A 90 -1.15 6.49 -4.00
N ALA A 91 -2.45 6.62 -3.75
CA ALA A 91 -2.97 7.12 -2.47
C ALA A 91 -2.59 6.20 -1.30
N ALA A 92 -2.72 4.88 -1.47
CA ALA A 92 -2.28 3.90 -0.47
C ALA A 92 -0.76 3.94 -0.24
N LEU A 93 0.04 4.02 -1.30
CA LEU A 93 1.50 4.07 -1.22
C LEU A 93 2.02 5.32 -0.51
N LYS A 94 1.33 6.44 -0.64
CA LYS A 94 1.68 7.66 0.11
C LYS A 94 1.56 7.45 1.61
N VAL A 95 0.50 6.75 2.06
CA VAL A 95 0.32 6.37 3.46
C VAL A 95 1.38 5.37 3.90
N LEU A 96 1.63 4.33 3.09
CA LEU A 96 2.67 3.32 3.34
C LEU A 96 4.03 3.99 3.56
N SER A 97 4.47 4.79 2.59
CA SER A 97 5.81 5.37 2.57
C SER A 97 6.00 6.35 3.72
N ALA A 98 4.99 7.17 4.03
CA ALA A 98 5.03 8.04 5.20
C ALA A 98 5.15 7.26 6.52
N ALA A 99 4.42 6.15 6.66
CA ALA A 99 4.46 5.32 7.85
C ALA A 99 5.82 4.62 8.02
N VAL A 100 6.34 4.00 6.95
CA VAL A 100 7.64 3.33 6.97
C VAL A 100 8.75 4.33 7.23
N ASN A 101 8.82 5.45 6.48
CA ASN A 101 9.85 6.47 6.65
C ASN A 101 9.89 7.04 8.08
N LYS A 102 8.72 7.25 8.70
CA LYS A 102 8.63 7.67 10.10
C LYS A 102 9.13 6.60 11.07
N ALA A 103 8.88 5.32 10.77
CA ALA A 103 9.21 4.21 11.66
C ALA A 103 10.70 3.82 11.61
N VAL A 104 11.35 4.01 10.46
CA VAL A 104 12.77 3.73 10.21
C VAL A 104 13.66 4.98 10.36
N GLY A 105 13.09 6.18 10.34
CA GLY A 105 13.81 7.45 10.57
C GLY A 105 14.62 7.95 9.37
N ILE A 106 14.39 7.40 8.17
CA ILE A 106 15.08 7.77 6.93
C ILE A 106 14.02 7.87 5.82
N ALA A 107 14.19 8.80 4.89
CA ALA A 107 13.35 8.86 3.69
C ALA A 107 13.85 7.79 2.70
N ILE A 108 13.31 6.58 2.83
CA ILE A 108 13.72 5.41 2.05
C ILE A 108 12.75 5.12 0.90
N LEU A 109 11.50 5.57 1.03
CA LEU A 109 10.37 5.22 0.15
C LEU A 109 9.54 6.43 -0.27
#